data_AF-A0A9P5AX23-F1
#
_entry.id   AF-A0A9P5AX23-F1
#
_cell.length_a   1.000
_cell.length_b   1.000
_cell.length_c   1.000
_cell.angle_alpha   90.00
_cell.angle_beta   90.00
_cell.angle_gamma   90.00
#
_symmetry.space_group_name_H-M   'P 1'
#
loop_
_entity.id
_entity.type
_entity.pdbx_description
1 polymer ?
#
loop_
_entity_poly.entity_id
_entity_poly.type
_entity_poly.pdbx_seq_one_letter_code
_entity_poly.pdbx_strand_id
1 'polypeptide(L)'
;MLVKNLVVVTAMAATGLATKLHVDIGCIMVGGTHKVCASDGPYSINGDSAQILCKLDANPTLATVTWPRYYGDIYWTKDDCMVDAENNIIKCAD
;
A
#
# COMPACT_ATOMS: atom_id res chain seq x y z
N MET A 1 -19.60 -2.25 29.12
CA MET A 1 -19.98 -3.12 27.98
C MET A 1 -19.71 -2.31 26.72
N LEU A 2 -18.56 -2.50 26.06
CA LEU A 2 -18.20 -1.72 24.87
C LEU A 2 -18.79 -2.41 23.64
N VAL A 3 -19.62 -1.71 22.89
CA VAL A 3 -20.29 -2.21 21.68
C VAL A 3 -19.24 -2.26 20.56
N LYS A 4 -18.97 -3.46 20.02
CA LYS A 4 -18.14 -3.62 18.81
C LYS A 4 -19.00 -3.19 17.63
N ASN A 5 -18.81 -1.96 17.16
CA ASN A 5 -19.41 -1.50 15.91
C ASN A 5 -18.88 -2.37 14.76
N LEU A 6 -19.77 -3.19 14.20
CA LEU A 6 -19.51 -3.94 12.99
C LEU A 6 -19.58 -2.95 11.83
N VAL A 7 -18.42 -2.47 11.38
CA VAL A 7 -18.33 -1.63 10.18
C VAL A 7 -18.47 -2.56 8.97
N VAL A 8 -19.62 -2.50 8.32
CA VAL A 8 -19.82 -3.13 7.01
C VAL A 8 -19.11 -2.26 5.99
N VAL A 9 -17.87 -2.63 5.66
CA VAL A 9 -17.09 -2.00 4.60
C VAL A 9 -17.70 -2.43 3.27
N THR A 10 -18.51 -1.54 2.69
CA THR A 10 -18.98 -1.71 1.32
C THR A 10 -17.92 -1.08 0.43
N ALA A 11 -16.91 -1.87 0.05
CA ALA A 11 -15.86 -1.40 -0.85
C ALA A 11 -16.48 -1.17 -2.24
N MET A 12 -16.58 0.09 -2.66
CA MET A 12 -16.85 0.41 -4.06
C MET A 12 -15.55 0.18 -4.81
N ALA A 13 -15.44 -0.93 -5.53
CA ALA A 13 -14.30 -1.20 -6.38
C ALA A 13 -14.26 -0.16 -7.52
N ALA A 14 -13.38 0.83 -7.41
CA ALA A 14 -13.00 1.65 -8.55
C ALA A 14 -12.41 0.71 -9.61
N THR A 15 -13.05 0.62 -10.78
CA THR A 15 -12.64 -0.27 -11.87
C THR A 15 -11.36 0.25 -12.53
N GLY A 16 -10.22 0.09 -11.87
CA GLY A 16 -8.89 0.27 -12.47
C GLY A 16 -8.38 -1.05 -13.01
N LEU A 17 -7.88 -1.10 -14.25
CA LEU A 17 -7.28 -2.32 -14.83
C LEU A 17 -6.00 -2.81 -14.11
N ALA A 18 -5.49 -2.06 -13.13
CA ALA A 18 -4.37 -2.41 -12.26
C ALA A 18 -4.41 -1.56 -10.97
N THR A 19 -3.74 -2.02 -9.91
CA THR A 19 -3.48 -1.19 -8.71
C THR A 19 -2.31 -0.24 -9.02
N LYS A 20 -2.41 1.04 -8.64
CA LYS A 20 -1.33 2.02 -8.78
C LYS A 20 -0.75 2.36 -7.42
N LEU A 21 0.55 2.16 -7.25
CA LEU A 21 1.30 2.53 -6.06
C LEU A 21 1.94 3.90 -6.27
N HIS A 22 1.61 4.83 -5.39
CA HIS A 22 2.23 6.14 -5.26
C HIS A 22 3.17 6.11 -4.06
N VAL A 23 4.35 6.71 -4.18
CA VAL A 23 5.31 6.83 -3.09
C VAL A 23 5.49 8.31 -2.80
N ASP A 24 5.09 8.76 -1.63
CA ASP A 24 5.12 10.19 -1.30
C ASP A 24 6.53 10.64 -0.88
N ILE A 25 7.29 9.75 -0.23
CA ILE A 25 8.64 10.03 0.25
C ILE A 25 9.54 8.79 0.22
N GLY A 26 10.82 9.03 -0.06
CA GLY A 26 11.85 7.99 -0.05
C GLY A 26 11.69 6.99 -1.19
N CYS A 27 12.07 5.74 -0.93
CA CYS A 27 11.83 4.62 -1.82
C CYS A 27 11.40 3.38 -1.04
N ILE A 28 10.66 2.50 -1.69
CA ILE A 28 10.25 1.19 -1.18
C ILE A 28 10.63 0.11 -2.20
N MET A 29 10.83 -1.13 -1.74
CA MET A 29 10.97 -2.26 -2.67
C MET A 29 9.64 -2.98 -2.83
N VAL A 30 9.24 -3.23 -4.06
CA VAL A 30 8.08 -4.03 -4.45
C VAL A 30 8.55 -5.40 -4.88
N GLY A 31 7.93 -6.45 -4.32
CA GLY A 31 8.28 -7.85 -4.62
C GLY A 31 9.73 -8.21 -4.25
N GLY A 32 10.32 -7.49 -3.29
CA GLY A 32 11.69 -7.69 -2.82
C GLY A 32 12.81 -7.33 -3.81
N THR A 33 12.50 -6.97 -5.05
CA THR A 33 13.50 -6.78 -6.11
C THR A 33 13.35 -5.47 -6.89
N HIS A 34 12.17 -4.85 -6.88
CA HIS A 34 11.93 -3.64 -7.65
C HIS A 34 11.86 -2.40 -6.76
N LYS A 35 12.83 -1.48 -6.86
CA LYS A 35 12.81 -0.22 -6.11
C LYS A 35 11.88 0.80 -6.78
N VAL A 36 10.96 1.38 -6.02
CA VAL A 36 10.07 2.48 -6.44
C VAL A 36 10.32 3.66 -5.51
N CYS A 37 10.75 4.78 -6.07
CA CYS A 37 11.02 6.02 -5.35
C CYS A 37 9.93 7.06 -5.60
N ALA A 38 9.81 8.03 -4.69
CA ALA A 38 8.86 9.15 -4.85
C ALA A 38 9.08 9.95 -6.16
N SER A 39 10.30 9.95 -6.69
CA SER A 39 10.65 10.56 -7.97
C SER A 39 10.13 9.81 -9.20
N ASP A 40 9.77 8.53 -9.07
CA ASP A 40 9.50 7.65 -10.21
C ASP A 40 8.06 7.78 -10.73
N GLY A 41 7.20 8.43 -9.96
CA GLY A 41 5.76 8.52 -10.22
C GLY A 41 5.00 7.22 -9.91
N PRO A 42 3.73 7.11 -10.34
CA PRO A 42 2.88 5.97 -9.98
C PRO A 42 3.33 4.66 -10.62
N TYR A 43 3.61 3.65 -9.79
CA TYR A 43 4.02 2.32 -10.23
C TYR A 43 2.81 1.39 -10.38
N SER A 44 2.73 0.61 -11.47
CA SER A 44 1.60 -0.30 -11.70
C SER A 44 1.90 -1.68 -11.13
N ILE A 45 1.04 -2.16 -10.23
CA ILE A 45 1.16 -3.48 -9.62
C ILE A 45 -0.04 -4.34 -10.04
N ASN A 46 0.26 -5.49 -10.64
CA ASN A 46 -0.76 -6.45 -11.06
C ASN A 46 -1.11 -7.42 -9.91
N GLY A 47 -2.09 -7.06 -9.10
CA GLY A 47 -2.83 -8.00 -8.24
C GLY A 47 -2.21 -8.40 -6.90
N ASP A 48 -2.82 -9.43 -6.29
CA ASP A 48 -3.33 -9.52 -4.91
C ASP A 48 -2.38 -9.33 -3.72
N SER A 49 -1.07 -9.23 -3.95
CA SER A 49 -0.10 -8.96 -2.88
C SER A 49 1.18 -8.35 -3.42
N ALA A 50 1.73 -7.37 -2.71
CA ALA A 50 3.13 -6.99 -2.87
C ALA A 50 3.87 -7.22 -1.56
N GLN A 51 5.09 -7.74 -1.68
CA GLN A 51 6.06 -7.62 -0.60
C GLN A 51 6.61 -6.21 -0.67
N ILE A 52 6.21 -5.38 0.28
CA ILE A 52 6.69 -4.02 0.43
C ILE A 52 7.80 -4.07 1.45
N LEU A 53 8.98 -3.67 1.01
CA LEU A 53 10.10 -3.45 1.91
C LEU A 53 9.96 -2.05 2.47
N CYS A 54 9.50 -1.95 3.70
CA CYS A 54 9.38 -0.69 4.39
C CYS A 54 10.75 -0.34 5.01
N LYS A 55 11.14 0.93 4.86
CA LYS A 55 12.43 1.54 5.27
C LYS A 55 13.67 1.10 4.46
N LEU A 56 14.26 2.08 3.78
CA LEU A 56 15.64 2.00 3.28
C LEU A 56 16.69 2.16 4.40
N ASP A 57 16.27 2.57 5.60
CA ASP A 57 17.19 2.99 6.66
C ASP A 57 17.31 1.91 7.75
N ALA A 58 18.47 1.26 7.72
CA ALA A 58 19.11 0.38 8.71
C ALA A 58 18.54 -1.03 8.96
N ASN A 59 17.26 -1.34 8.75
CA ASN A 59 16.77 -2.74 8.81
C ASN A 59 15.44 -2.90 8.04
N PRO A 60 15.49 -3.15 6.72
CA PRO A 60 14.28 -3.26 5.93
C PRO A 60 13.45 -4.46 6.38
N THR A 61 12.24 -4.21 6.87
CA THR A 61 11.29 -5.28 7.22
C THR A 61 10.42 -5.57 6.00
N LEU A 62 10.43 -6.82 5.55
CA LEU A 62 9.53 -7.29 4.50
C LEU A 62 8.11 -7.37 5.09
N ALA A 63 7.25 -6.43 4.71
CA ALA A 63 5.83 -6.49 4.98
C ALA A 63 5.10 -7.00 3.74
N THR A 64 4.49 -8.18 3.83
CA THR A 64 3.55 -8.62 2.79
C THR A 64 2.25 -7.86 3.00
N VAL A 65 1.88 -7.02 2.04
CA VAL A 65 0.57 -6.35 2.03
C VAL A 65 -0.27 -6.96 0.92
N THR A 66 -1.49 -7.34 1.26
CA THR A 66 -2.45 -7.92 0.32
C THR A 66 -3.62 -6.98 0.13
N TRP A 67 -4.09 -6.87 -1.09
CA TRP A 67 -5.26 -6.06 -1.45
C TRP A 67 -6.05 -6.77 -2.55
N PRO A 68 -7.37 -6.55 -2.66
CA PRO A 68 -8.16 -7.07 -3.76
C PRO A 68 -7.58 -6.72 -5.13
N ARG A 69 -7.63 -7.64 -6.10
CA ARG A 69 -7.34 -7.32 -7.49
C ARG A 69 -8.11 -6.06 -7.92
N TYR A 70 -7.40 -5.13 -8.57
CA TYR A 70 -7.99 -3.87 -9.03
C TYR A 70 -8.44 -2.95 -7.88
N TYR A 71 -7.67 -2.91 -6.78
CA TYR A 71 -7.99 -2.10 -5.60
C TYR A 71 -8.04 -0.58 -5.87
N GLY A 72 -7.48 -0.13 -7.00
CA GLY A 72 -7.32 1.29 -7.31
C GLY A 72 -5.96 1.82 -6.89
N ASP A 73 -5.92 3.06 -6.45
CA ASP A 73 -4.68 3.74 -6.08
C ASP A 73 -4.37 3.51 -4.60
N ILE A 74 -3.10 3.20 -4.30
CA ILE A 74 -2.54 3.04 -2.96
C ILE A 74 -1.33 3.95 -2.80
N TYR A 75 -1.10 4.43 -1.59
CA TYR A 75 -0.11 5.47 -1.31
C TYR A 75 0.79 5.04 -0.16
N TRP A 76 2.10 5.03 -0.40
CA TRP A 76 3.10 4.94 0.66
C TRP A 76 3.40 6.34 1.19
N THR A 77 2.96 6.60 2.42
CA THR A 77 2.98 7.92 3.03
C THR A 77 4.23 8.15 3.88
N LYS A 78 4.43 9.40 4.31
CA LYS A 78 5.51 9.79 5.23
C LYS A 78 5.44 9.17 6.62
N ASP A 79 4.29 8.64 7.02
CA ASP A 79 4.07 8.05 8.35
C ASP A 79 4.45 6.55 8.34
N ASP A 80 5.24 6.12 7.34
CA ASP A 80 5.58 4.73 7.07
C ASP A 80 4.34 3.82 6.99
N CYS A 81 3.23 4.37 6.49
CA CYS A 81 1.96 3.68 6.31
C CYS A 81 1.55 3.63 4.85
N MET A 82 1.04 2.48 4.44
CA MET A 82 0.33 2.35 3.19
C MET A 82 -1.16 2.56 3.40
N VAL A 83 -1.74 3.46 2.60
CA VAL A 83 -3.15 3.82 2.62
C VAL A 83 -3.78 3.64 1.24
N ASP A 84 -5.11 3.58 1.19
CA ASP A 84 -5.86 3.65 -0.07
C ASP A 84 -6.16 5.09 -0.49
N ALA A 85 -6.83 5.26 -1.63
CA ALA A 85 -7.24 6.56 -2.16
C ALA A 85 -8.18 7.35 -1.24
N GLU A 86 -8.83 6.71 -0.27
CA GLU A 86 -9.66 7.37 0.75
C GLU A 86 -8.89 7.65 2.06
N ASN A 87 -7.58 7.41 2.09
CA ASN A 87 -6.70 7.49 3.26
C ASN A 87 -7.03 6.47 4.37
N ASN A 88 -7.67 5.34 4.06
CA ASN A 88 -7.77 4.25 5.02
C ASN A 88 -6.44 3.51 5.11
N ILE A 89 -6.00 3.21 6.34
CA ILE A 89 -4.76 2.46 6.58
C ILE A 89 -4.94 1.01 6.14
N ILE A 90 -4.10 0.58 5.20
CA ILE A 90 -3.98 -0.82 4.77
C ILE A 90 -2.98 -1.54 5.69
N LYS A 91 -1.78 -1.00 5.85
CA LYS A 91 -0.71 -1.52 6.72
C LYS A 91 0.37 -0.47 6.96
N CYS A 92 0.89 -0.38 8.19
CA CYS A 92 2.07 0.40 8.50
C CYS A 92 3.29 -0.50 8.71
N ALA A 93 4.49 0.05 8.48
CA ALA A 93 5.72 -0.54 8.94
C ALA A 93 5.71 -0.58 10.47
N ASP A 94 6.10 -1.72 11.04
CA ASP A 94 6.26 -1.88 12.48
C ASP A 94 7.64 -1.36 12.95
#